data_AF-A0A7S1NKC7-F1
#
_entry.id   AF-A0A7S1NKC7-F1
#
_cell.length_a   1.000
_cell.length_b   1.000
_cell.length_c   1.000
_cell.angle_alpha   90.00
_cell.angle_beta   90.00
_cell.angle_gamma   90.00
#
_symmetry.space_group_name_H-M   'P 1'
#
loop_
_entity.id
_entity.type
_entity.pdbx_description
1 polymer ?
#
loop_
_entity_poly.entity_id
_entity_poly.type
_entity_poly.pdbx_seq_one_letter_code
_entity_poly.pdbx_strand_id
1 'polypeptide(L)'
;PPGQAEAKAVPTYDRSACLEVASAEPALALLRGWRNNPKFEMLVDHSLNLGFPAFSTASEYGALCDLLLRIPALSGHQGGTFVSCLEHACSWLETQTSGVGCPLGATQSGLTRQEEQLLASAGAWYRRLKFQGVTAEVQQMHGCEAAGRLATRILDLMRGLEARFVLYAVEDSALMGLLSHLGIRDWPVPQFGAHLGFEVHCSVDGIPFVKVFYHHDPQQAAGDRFHYITPPPAPEVQCFHALGTSPITLQEFEERIYHRVRGLSTRGDAPLPTPEPDGGSRSPIPVKRLEDEYTDEAVCGEGPTTASGWLAGQGGTQAGAGSP
;
A
#
# COMPACT_ATOMS: atom_id res chain seq x y z
N PRO A 1 -25.49 29.49 48.31
CA PRO A 1 -24.71 29.67 47.06
C PRO A 1 -24.63 28.34 46.30
N PRO A 2 -24.90 28.34 44.99
CA PRO A 2 -24.87 27.13 44.16
C PRO A 2 -23.47 26.51 44.12
N GLY A 3 -23.43 25.18 44.07
CA GLY A 3 -22.26 24.34 44.28
C GLY A 3 -21.10 24.65 43.33
N GLN A 4 -19.91 24.75 43.91
CA GLN A 4 -18.64 24.80 43.19
C GLN A 4 -18.45 23.47 42.46
N ALA A 5 -18.59 23.49 41.13
CA ALA A 5 -18.19 22.37 40.29
C ALA A 5 -16.67 22.19 40.44
N GLU A 6 -16.26 21.04 40.95
CA GLU A 6 -14.85 20.64 41.00
C GLU A 6 -14.26 20.75 39.59
N ALA A 7 -13.26 21.60 39.43
CA ALA A 7 -12.50 21.71 38.20
C ALA A 7 -11.83 20.36 37.94
N LYS A 8 -12.36 19.58 36.98
CA LYS A 8 -11.69 18.38 36.49
C LYS A 8 -10.28 18.77 36.06
N ALA A 9 -9.29 18.21 36.74
CA ALA A 9 -7.88 18.43 36.44
C ALA A 9 -7.65 18.18 34.95
N VAL A 10 -7.14 19.20 34.25
CA VAL A 10 -6.70 19.06 32.86
C VAL A 10 -5.53 18.08 32.89
N PRO A 11 -5.56 16.97 32.13
CA PRO A 11 -4.45 16.03 32.09
C PRO A 11 -3.19 16.77 31.66
N THR A 12 -2.21 16.87 32.54
CA THR A 12 -0.87 17.36 32.19
C THR A 12 -0.17 16.25 31.41
N TYR A 13 -0.06 16.42 30.10
CA TYR A 13 0.63 15.48 29.23
C TYR A 13 2.14 15.50 29.52
N ASP A 14 2.66 14.36 29.97
CA ASP A 14 4.10 14.13 30.09
C ASP A 14 4.74 14.08 28.70
N ARG A 15 5.66 15.02 28.43
CA ARG A 15 6.32 15.23 27.13
C ARG A 15 7.37 14.15 26.79
N SER A 16 7.56 13.16 27.64
CA SER A 16 8.49 12.03 27.47
C SER A 16 7.98 10.94 26.48
N ALA A 17 7.27 11.31 25.41
CA ALA A 17 6.79 10.33 24.44
C ALA A 17 7.96 9.60 23.78
N CYS A 18 8.12 8.30 24.06
CA CYS A 18 9.04 7.44 23.35
C CYS A 18 8.56 7.32 21.89
N LEU A 19 9.29 7.98 20.99
CA LEU A 19 9.16 7.79 19.55
C LEU A 19 9.92 6.52 19.18
N GLU A 20 9.22 5.46 18.81
CA GLU A 20 9.83 4.28 18.20
C GLU A 20 9.81 4.44 16.67
N VAL A 21 10.98 4.66 16.07
CA VAL A 21 11.17 4.60 14.62
C VAL A 21 11.61 3.19 14.27
N ALA A 22 10.67 2.38 13.80
CA ALA A 22 10.96 1.02 13.38
C ALA A 22 11.57 1.03 11.97
N SER A 23 12.90 1.20 11.86
CA SER A 23 13.66 1.09 10.60
C SER A 23 14.60 -0.12 10.55
N ALA A 24 14.53 -1.03 11.53
CA ALA A 24 15.45 -2.15 11.65
C ALA A 24 15.06 -3.34 10.73
N GLU A 25 16.04 -4.15 10.32
CA GLU A 25 15.85 -5.33 9.44
C GLU A 25 14.71 -6.28 9.82
N PRO A 26 14.41 -6.59 11.11
CA PRO A 26 13.26 -7.41 11.46
C PRO A 26 11.92 -6.79 11.07
N ALA A 27 11.84 -5.46 11.04
CA ALA A 27 10.68 -4.74 10.54
C ALA A 27 10.58 -4.82 9.02
N LEU A 28 11.69 -4.90 8.27
CA LEU A 28 11.62 -4.99 6.81
C LEU A 28 10.87 -6.24 6.32
N ALA A 29 11.03 -7.38 6.98
CA ALA A 29 10.26 -8.59 6.66
C ALA A 29 8.75 -8.42 6.94
N LEU A 30 8.40 -7.67 7.99
CA LEU A 30 7.00 -7.31 8.29
C LEU A 30 6.43 -6.35 7.25
N LEU A 31 7.23 -5.38 6.80
CA LEU A 31 6.82 -4.28 5.93
C LEU A 31 6.83 -4.65 4.45
N ARG A 32 7.50 -5.74 4.08
CA ARG A 32 7.61 -6.28 2.72
C ARG A 32 6.98 -7.66 2.60
N GLY A 33 5.88 -7.92 3.30
CA GLY A 33 5.21 -9.22 3.30
C GLY A 33 4.85 -9.75 1.89
N TRP A 34 4.68 -8.86 0.92
CA TRP A 34 4.43 -9.20 -0.48
C TRP A 34 5.70 -9.55 -1.28
N ARG A 35 6.87 -9.05 -0.88
CA ARG A 35 8.10 -9.19 -1.64
C ARG A 35 8.61 -10.62 -1.48
N ASN A 36 8.82 -11.31 -2.60
CA ASN A 36 9.15 -12.72 -2.63
C ASN A 36 8.04 -13.62 -2.03
N ASN A 37 6.77 -13.23 -2.17
CA ASN A 37 5.62 -14.09 -1.86
C ASN A 37 5.08 -14.71 -3.17
N PRO A 38 5.41 -15.98 -3.49
CA PRO A 38 5.01 -16.61 -4.75
C PRO A 38 3.49 -16.69 -4.91
N LYS A 39 2.77 -16.83 -3.79
CA LYS A 39 1.30 -16.87 -3.80
C LYS A 39 0.71 -15.52 -4.19
N PHE A 40 1.29 -14.43 -3.69
CA PHE A 40 0.90 -13.09 -4.13
C PHE A 40 1.18 -12.88 -5.61
N GLU A 41 2.35 -13.28 -6.10
CA GLU A 41 2.72 -13.19 -7.52
C GLU A 41 1.74 -13.97 -8.42
N MET A 42 1.41 -15.22 -8.05
CA MET A 42 0.40 -16.01 -8.77
C MET A 42 -0.98 -15.35 -8.80
N LEU A 43 -1.40 -14.72 -7.69
CA LEU A 43 -2.66 -14.02 -7.59
C LEU A 43 -2.69 -12.75 -8.45
N VAL A 44 -1.56 -12.04 -8.56
CA VAL A 44 -1.38 -10.89 -9.44
C VAL A 44 -1.46 -11.33 -10.90
N ASP A 45 -0.75 -12.39 -11.29
CA ASP A 45 -0.80 -12.95 -12.65
C ASP A 45 -2.22 -13.39 -13.02
N HIS A 46 -2.93 -14.06 -12.11
CA HIS A 46 -4.32 -14.44 -12.32
C HIS A 46 -5.22 -13.22 -12.56
N SER A 47 -5.05 -12.16 -11.76
CA SER A 47 -5.84 -10.93 -11.91
C SER A 47 -5.51 -10.18 -13.19
N LEU A 48 -4.25 -10.18 -13.60
CA LEU A 48 -3.81 -9.62 -14.88
C LEU A 48 -4.46 -10.37 -16.04
N ASN A 49 -4.45 -11.70 -16.02
CA ASN A 49 -5.08 -12.50 -17.07
C ASN A 49 -6.58 -12.23 -17.21
N LEU A 50 -7.28 -11.99 -16.09
CA LEU A 50 -8.71 -11.69 -16.09
C LEU A 50 -9.03 -10.22 -16.40
N GLY A 51 -8.24 -9.27 -15.89
CA GLY A 51 -8.50 -7.84 -16.02
C GLY A 51 -8.00 -7.23 -17.33
N PHE A 52 -6.97 -7.81 -17.92
CA PHE A 52 -6.33 -7.27 -19.12
C PHE A 52 -7.22 -7.23 -20.37
N PRO A 53 -8.10 -8.23 -20.66
CA PRO A 53 -9.00 -8.15 -21.80
C PRO A 53 -9.93 -6.93 -21.76
N ALA A 54 -10.46 -6.56 -20.59
CA ALA A 54 -11.27 -5.36 -20.46
C ALA A 54 -10.44 -4.09 -20.72
N PHE A 55 -9.22 -4.04 -20.19
CA PHE A 55 -8.31 -2.91 -20.37
C PHE A 55 -7.86 -2.73 -21.83
N SER A 56 -7.59 -3.83 -22.55
CA SER A 56 -7.11 -3.78 -23.94
C SER A 56 -8.16 -3.31 -24.94
N THR A 57 -9.44 -3.31 -24.56
CA THR A 57 -10.53 -2.74 -25.35
C THR A 57 -10.76 -1.24 -25.12
N ALA A 58 -10.08 -0.64 -24.13
CA ALA A 58 -10.16 0.79 -23.90
C ALA A 58 -9.62 1.56 -25.10
N SER A 59 -10.30 2.65 -25.49
CA SER A 59 -9.91 3.50 -26.62
C SER A 59 -8.49 4.08 -26.52
N GLU A 60 -7.97 4.17 -25.30
CA GLU A 60 -6.65 4.72 -24.99
C GLU A 60 -5.54 3.66 -25.08
N TYR A 61 -5.89 2.38 -25.18
CA TYR A 61 -4.94 1.27 -25.12
C TYR A 61 -3.92 1.30 -26.26
N GLY A 62 -4.34 1.68 -27.48
CA GLY A 62 -3.44 1.83 -28.62
C GLY A 62 -2.34 2.87 -28.37
N ALA A 63 -2.74 4.07 -27.90
CA ALA A 63 -1.81 5.13 -27.55
C ALA A 63 -0.86 4.72 -26.41
N LEU A 64 -1.34 3.95 -25.44
CA LEU A 64 -0.51 3.43 -24.36
C LEU A 64 0.52 2.41 -24.88
N CYS A 65 0.15 1.53 -25.80
CA CYS A 65 1.08 0.58 -26.41
C CYS A 65 2.21 1.29 -27.15
N ASP A 66 1.87 2.28 -27.98
CA ASP A 66 2.85 3.09 -28.71
C ASP A 66 3.81 3.81 -27.76
N LEU A 67 3.27 4.30 -26.63
CA LEU A 67 4.06 4.95 -25.58
C LEU A 67 4.99 3.95 -24.86
N LEU A 68 4.49 2.79 -24.43
CA LEU A 68 5.28 1.77 -23.76
C LEU A 68 6.40 1.22 -24.65
N LEU A 69 6.20 1.14 -25.97
CA LEU A 69 7.25 0.77 -26.93
C LEU A 69 8.41 1.78 -26.99
N ARG A 70 8.15 3.06 -26.66
CA ARG A 70 9.17 4.11 -26.63
C ARG A 70 9.95 4.17 -25.32
N ILE A 71 9.38 3.69 -24.22
CA ILE A 71 9.98 3.78 -22.88
C ILE A 71 11.33 3.05 -22.76
N PRO A 72 11.56 1.88 -23.36
CA PRO A 72 12.88 1.26 -23.45
C PRO A 72 13.97 2.22 -23.94
N ALA A 73 13.69 3.01 -24.98
CA ALA A 73 14.64 3.98 -25.54
C ALA A 73 14.85 5.19 -24.62
N LEU A 74 13.83 5.58 -23.84
CA LEU A 74 13.89 6.72 -22.91
C LEU A 74 14.54 6.38 -21.56
N SER A 75 14.36 5.15 -21.10
CA SER A 75 14.76 4.70 -19.76
C SER A 75 15.95 3.73 -19.73
N GLY A 76 16.38 3.22 -20.89
CA GLY A 76 17.45 2.23 -21.01
C GLY A 76 17.01 0.79 -20.66
N HIS A 77 15.73 0.55 -20.40
CA HIS A 77 15.19 -0.78 -20.09
C HIS A 77 15.12 -1.66 -21.34
N GLN A 78 15.60 -2.89 -21.28
CA GLN A 78 15.63 -3.79 -22.45
C GLN A 78 14.49 -4.80 -22.44
N GLY A 79 13.38 -4.43 -23.10
CA GLY A 79 12.27 -5.34 -23.41
C GLY A 79 11.55 -5.91 -22.19
N GLY A 80 10.55 -6.75 -22.43
CA GLY A 80 9.72 -7.35 -21.37
C GLY A 80 8.33 -7.71 -21.86
N THR A 81 7.52 -8.28 -20.97
CA THR A 81 6.07 -8.38 -21.19
C THR A 81 5.46 -6.98 -21.12
N PHE A 82 4.25 -6.81 -21.66
CA PHE A 82 3.51 -5.53 -21.53
C PHE A 82 3.45 -5.04 -20.07
N VAL A 83 3.17 -5.97 -19.14
CA VAL A 83 3.07 -5.68 -17.71
C VAL A 83 4.40 -5.22 -17.15
N SER A 84 5.51 -5.89 -17.49
CA SER A 84 6.85 -5.48 -17.06
C SER A 84 7.22 -4.10 -17.60
N CYS A 85 6.91 -3.82 -18.86
CA CYS A 85 7.11 -2.49 -19.45
C CYS A 85 6.26 -1.43 -18.74
N LEU A 86 5.01 -1.75 -18.40
CA LEU A 86 4.11 -0.84 -17.67
C LEU A 86 4.59 -0.58 -16.24
N GLU A 87 5.02 -1.62 -15.51
CA GLU A 87 5.60 -1.49 -14.17
C GLU A 87 6.84 -0.60 -14.20
N HIS A 88 7.74 -0.86 -15.14
CA HIS A 88 8.96 -0.07 -15.31
C HIS A 88 8.64 1.38 -15.68
N ALA A 89 7.71 1.60 -16.61
CA ALA A 89 7.24 2.93 -17.00
C ALA A 89 6.70 3.74 -15.81
N CYS A 90 5.88 3.10 -14.97
CA CYS A 90 5.30 3.75 -13.80
C CYS A 90 6.36 4.09 -12.76
N SER A 91 7.26 3.14 -12.47
CA SER A 91 8.38 3.36 -11.54
C SER A 91 9.32 4.48 -12.01
N TRP A 92 9.62 4.50 -13.32
CA TRP A 92 10.42 5.55 -13.92
C TRP A 92 9.74 6.91 -13.82
N LEU A 93 8.44 7.01 -14.17
CA LEU A 93 7.68 8.25 -14.07
C LEU A 93 7.66 8.77 -12.63
N GLU A 94 7.43 7.90 -11.65
CA GLU A 94 7.45 8.27 -10.23
C GLU A 94 8.82 8.75 -9.76
N THR A 95 9.90 8.14 -10.23
CA THR A 95 11.25 8.60 -9.92
C THR A 95 11.49 10.00 -10.47
N GLN A 96 10.97 10.30 -11.66
CA GLN A 96 11.07 11.63 -12.26
C GLN A 96 10.22 12.69 -11.54
N THR A 97 9.03 12.32 -11.05
CA THR A 97 8.10 13.25 -10.37
C THR A 97 8.40 13.43 -8.88
N SER A 98 8.95 12.40 -8.21
CA SER A 98 9.30 12.43 -6.79
C SER A 98 10.65 13.10 -6.50
N GLY A 99 11.41 13.47 -7.54
CA GLY A 99 12.64 14.23 -7.43
C GLY A 99 12.42 15.58 -6.76
N VAL A 100 12.56 15.61 -5.44
CA VAL A 100 12.63 16.81 -4.59
C VAL A 100 13.66 17.77 -5.21
N GLY A 101 13.15 18.79 -5.91
CA GLY A 101 13.97 19.85 -6.52
C GLY A 101 13.91 19.97 -8.05
N CYS A 102 13.26 19.06 -8.78
CA CYS A 102 12.99 19.27 -10.20
C CYS A 102 11.62 19.96 -10.37
N PRO A 103 11.57 21.27 -10.68
CA PRO A 103 10.30 21.91 -11.00
C PRO A 103 9.66 21.17 -12.18
N LEU A 104 8.37 20.83 -12.02
CA LEU A 104 7.46 20.18 -12.99
C LEU A 104 7.41 20.82 -14.40
N GLY A 105 8.22 21.85 -14.68
CA GLY A 105 8.35 22.50 -15.98
C GLY A 105 9.59 22.10 -16.79
N ALA A 106 10.47 21.24 -16.28
CA ALA A 106 11.61 20.71 -17.02
C ALA A 106 11.68 19.19 -16.90
N THR A 107 10.60 18.50 -17.29
CA THR A 107 10.61 17.04 -17.35
C THR A 107 11.62 16.60 -18.42
N GLN A 108 12.75 16.06 -17.98
CA GLN A 108 13.71 15.37 -18.84
C GLN A 108 13.14 14.05 -19.40
N SER A 109 11.86 13.75 -19.12
CA SER A 109 11.16 12.57 -19.59
C SER A 109 11.05 12.53 -21.13
N GLY A 110 11.04 13.69 -21.78
CA GLY A 110 10.74 13.79 -23.21
C GLY A 110 9.31 13.38 -23.55
N LEU A 111 8.43 13.30 -22.55
CA LEU A 111 7.01 13.00 -22.70
C LEU A 111 6.19 14.29 -22.72
N THR A 112 5.09 14.27 -23.47
CA THR A 112 4.05 15.28 -23.41
C THR A 112 3.20 15.09 -22.14
N ARG A 113 2.54 16.17 -21.70
CA ARG A 113 1.62 16.11 -20.55
C ARG A 113 0.51 15.06 -20.70
N GLN A 114 0.03 14.85 -21.93
CA GLN A 114 -0.99 13.84 -22.22
C GLN A 114 -0.45 12.42 -22.05
N GLU A 115 0.80 12.17 -22.49
CA GLU A 115 1.47 10.87 -22.31
C GLU A 115 1.75 10.60 -20.83
N GLU A 116 2.16 11.61 -20.06
CA GLU A 116 2.33 11.50 -18.60
C GLU A 116 1.01 11.14 -17.90
N GLN A 117 -0.09 11.80 -18.29
CA GLN A 117 -1.43 11.49 -17.78
C GLN A 117 -1.89 10.08 -18.15
N LEU A 118 -1.60 9.64 -19.38
CA LEU A 118 -1.92 8.30 -19.84
C LEU A 118 -1.16 7.23 -19.05
N LEU A 119 0.15 7.43 -18.84
CA LEU A 119 0.95 6.52 -18.00
C LEU A 119 0.50 6.52 -16.54
N ALA A 120 0.22 7.69 -15.97
CA ALA A 120 -0.30 7.79 -14.61
C ALA A 120 -1.62 7.03 -14.45
N SER A 121 -2.54 7.17 -15.42
CA SER A 121 -3.82 6.46 -15.42
C SER A 121 -3.65 4.94 -15.57
N ALA A 122 -2.78 4.50 -16.49
CA ALA A 122 -2.45 3.09 -16.68
C ALA A 122 -1.76 2.49 -15.44
N GLY A 123 -0.87 3.23 -14.81
CA GLY A 123 -0.20 2.85 -13.57
C GLY A 123 -1.16 2.74 -12.39
N ALA A 124 -2.09 3.68 -12.27
CA ALA A 124 -3.14 3.61 -11.26
C ALA A 124 -4.05 2.41 -11.47
N TRP A 125 -4.46 2.12 -12.71
CA TRP A 125 -5.20 0.92 -13.06
C TRP A 125 -4.43 -0.35 -12.68
N TYR A 126 -3.15 -0.44 -13.06
CA TYR A 126 -2.31 -1.60 -12.77
C TYR A 126 -2.16 -1.83 -11.26
N ARG A 127 -1.88 -0.78 -10.49
CA ARG A 127 -1.75 -0.87 -9.02
C ARG A 127 -3.03 -1.32 -8.37
N ARG A 128 -4.18 -0.79 -8.82
CA ARG A 128 -5.48 -1.26 -8.33
C ARG A 128 -5.66 -2.74 -8.65
N LEU A 129 -5.39 -3.18 -9.87
CA LEU A 129 -5.49 -4.59 -10.22
C LEU A 129 -4.54 -5.49 -9.40
N LYS A 130 -3.31 -5.03 -9.15
CA LYS A 130 -2.27 -5.73 -8.38
C LYS A 130 -2.63 -5.94 -6.91
N PHE A 131 -3.38 -5.02 -6.30
CA PHE A 131 -3.73 -5.10 -4.87
C PHE A 131 -5.22 -5.39 -4.61
N GLN A 132 -6.11 -5.12 -5.56
CA GLN A 132 -7.57 -5.28 -5.43
C GLN A 132 -8.11 -6.45 -6.25
N GLY A 133 -7.31 -7.03 -7.14
CA GLY A 133 -7.79 -8.03 -8.09
C GLY A 133 -8.99 -7.56 -8.91
N VAL A 134 -9.75 -8.51 -9.46
CA VAL A 134 -10.93 -8.24 -10.30
C VAL A 134 -12.26 -8.36 -9.55
N THR A 135 -12.30 -9.04 -8.39
CA THR A 135 -13.50 -9.19 -7.54
C THR A 135 -13.20 -8.83 -6.08
N ALA A 136 -14.23 -8.81 -5.23
CA ALA A 136 -14.07 -8.58 -3.79
C ALA A 136 -13.35 -9.75 -3.10
N GLU A 137 -13.59 -10.98 -3.55
CA GLU A 137 -12.93 -12.19 -3.04
C GLU A 137 -11.45 -12.19 -3.41
N VAL A 138 -11.13 -11.84 -4.66
CA VAL A 138 -9.72 -11.72 -5.10
C VAL A 138 -9.03 -10.58 -4.36
N GLN A 139 -9.71 -9.46 -4.12
CA GLN A 139 -9.18 -8.39 -3.29
C GLN A 139 -8.77 -8.89 -1.90
N GLN A 140 -9.62 -9.66 -1.23
CA GLN A 140 -9.31 -10.18 0.11
C GLN A 140 -8.05 -11.04 0.09
N MET A 141 -7.92 -11.92 -0.90
CA MET A 141 -6.72 -12.76 -1.07
C MET A 141 -5.49 -11.88 -1.31
N HIS A 142 -5.57 -10.95 -2.27
CA HIS A 142 -4.50 -9.99 -2.57
C HIS A 142 -4.09 -9.20 -1.34
N GLY A 143 -5.04 -8.58 -0.64
CA GLY A 143 -4.78 -7.73 0.51
C GLY A 143 -4.12 -8.48 1.66
N CYS A 144 -4.53 -9.72 1.94
CA CYS A 144 -3.89 -10.54 2.98
C CYS A 144 -2.45 -10.91 2.61
N GLU A 145 -2.22 -11.40 1.40
CA GLU A 145 -0.87 -11.76 0.95
C GLU A 145 0.02 -10.52 0.82
N ALA A 146 -0.55 -9.39 0.39
CA ALA A 146 0.18 -8.14 0.20
C ALA A 146 0.56 -7.47 1.52
N ALA A 147 -0.38 -7.40 2.47
CA ALA A 147 -0.14 -6.81 3.79
C ALA A 147 0.73 -7.71 4.68
N GLY A 148 0.79 -9.01 4.40
CA GLY A 148 1.53 -9.99 5.19
C GLY A 148 1.20 -9.89 6.68
N ARG A 149 2.21 -9.65 7.52
CA ARG A 149 2.08 -9.54 8.98
C ARG A 149 1.85 -8.10 9.48
N LEU A 150 1.82 -7.10 8.59
CA LEU A 150 1.69 -5.70 9.00
C LEU A 150 0.37 -5.44 9.73
N ALA A 151 -0.74 -6.00 9.22
CA ALA A 151 -2.06 -5.86 9.81
C ALA A 151 -2.13 -6.40 11.24
N THR A 152 -1.59 -7.60 11.49
CA THR A 152 -1.54 -8.20 12.83
C THR A 152 -0.59 -7.45 13.75
N ARG A 153 0.55 -6.96 13.25
CA ARG A 153 1.48 -6.17 14.04
C ARG A 153 0.86 -4.86 14.52
N ILE A 154 0.05 -4.21 13.69
CA ILE A 154 -0.70 -3.00 14.07
C ILE A 154 -1.65 -3.32 15.23
N LEU A 155 -2.37 -4.45 15.18
CA LEU A 155 -3.21 -4.87 16.30
C LEU A 155 -2.43 -5.13 17.58
N ASP A 156 -1.30 -5.83 17.49
CA ASP A 156 -0.47 -6.13 18.67
C ASP A 156 -0.01 -4.85 19.35
N LEU A 157 0.34 -3.81 18.58
CA LEU A 157 0.69 -2.49 19.10
C LEU A 157 -0.51 -1.80 19.78
N MET A 158 -1.69 -1.87 19.18
CA MET A 158 -2.92 -1.28 19.75
C MET A 158 -3.32 -1.95 21.07
N ARG A 159 -3.09 -3.26 21.20
CA ARG A 159 -3.35 -4.03 22.42
C ARG A 159 -2.33 -3.75 23.51
N GLY A 160 -1.06 -3.58 23.11
CA GLY A 160 0.04 -3.34 24.03
C GLY A 160 -0.10 -2.04 24.80
N LEU A 161 -0.66 -0.97 24.21
CA LEU A 161 -0.81 0.38 24.77
C LEU A 161 0.46 0.99 25.44
N GLU A 162 1.60 0.30 25.44
CA GLU A 162 2.86 0.74 26.05
C GLU A 162 3.54 1.83 25.21
N ALA A 163 3.43 1.75 23.88
CA ALA A 163 3.97 2.75 22.96
C ALA A 163 2.93 3.84 22.66
N ARG A 164 3.28 5.10 22.92
CA ARG A 164 2.39 6.25 22.67
C ARG A 164 2.31 6.66 21.20
N PHE A 165 3.35 6.37 20.42
CA PHE A 165 3.41 6.67 18.98
C PHE A 165 4.45 5.78 18.30
N VAL A 166 4.07 5.13 17.20
CA VAL A 166 4.95 4.27 16.39
C VAL A 166 4.87 4.74 14.95
N LEU A 167 6.04 4.95 14.34
CA LEU A 167 6.15 5.34 12.93
C LEU A 167 6.85 4.23 12.14
N TYR A 168 6.18 3.76 11.10
CA TYR A 168 6.76 2.87 10.10
C TYR A 168 7.01 3.64 8.80
N ALA A 169 8.27 3.66 8.35
CA ALA A 169 8.61 4.15 7.02
C ALA A 169 8.54 2.98 6.04
N VAL A 170 7.64 3.06 5.06
CA VAL A 170 7.34 1.96 4.13
C VAL A 170 7.23 2.47 2.69
N GLU A 171 7.28 1.52 1.75
CA GLU A 171 6.93 1.76 0.35
C GLU A 171 5.40 1.87 0.22
N ASP A 172 4.94 2.59 -0.81
CA ASP A 172 3.53 2.76 -1.19
C ASP A 172 2.75 1.44 -1.28
N SER A 173 3.41 0.37 -1.77
CA SER A 173 2.90 -1.00 -1.83
C SER A 173 2.38 -1.52 -0.49
N ALA A 174 3.03 -1.18 0.63
CA ALA A 174 2.58 -1.59 1.95
C ALA A 174 1.28 -0.89 2.36
N LEU A 175 1.13 0.41 2.02
CA LEU A 175 -0.13 1.14 2.25
C LEU A 175 -1.25 0.54 1.42
N MET A 176 -1.01 0.27 0.13
CA MET A 176 -2.00 -0.31 -0.77
C MET A 176 -2.41 -1.72 -0.36
N GLY A 177 -1.44 -2.55 0.06
CA GLY A 177 -1.70 -3.87 0.63
C GLY A 177 -2.57 -3.79 1.89
N LEU A 178 -2.27 -2.84 2.79
CA LEU A 178 -3.04 -2.65 4.01
C LEU A 178 -4.45 -2.09 3.76
N LEU A 179 -4.61 -1.13 2.84
CA LEU A 179 -5.93 -0.63 2.42
C LEU A 179 -6.78 -1.76 1.81
N SER A 180 -6.17 -2.58 0.95
CA SER A 180 -6.81 -3.77 0.40
C SER A 180 -7.24 -4.76 1.49
N HIS A 181 -6.34 -5.06 2.44
CA HIS A 181 -6.61 -5.90 3.60
C HIS A 181 -7.73 -5.34 4.48
N LEU A 182 -7.87 -4.02 4.56
CA LEU A 182 -8.97 -3.37 5.26
C LEU A 182 -10.31 -3.44 4.51
N GLY A 183 -10.35 -4.03 3.32
CA GLY A 183 -11.54 -4.15 2.47
C GLY A 183 -11.91 -2.84 1.77
N ILE A 184 -11.02 -1.84 1.79
CA ILE A 184 -11.23 -0.57 1.11
C ILE A 184 -10.88 -0.80 -0.36
N ARG A 185 -11.61 -0.26 -1.33
CA ARG A 185 -11.33 -0.35 -2.78
C ARG A 185 -11.26 1.04 -3.41
N ASP A 186 -10.70 1.16 -4.60
CA ASP A 186 -10.68 2.41 -5.39
C ASP A 186 -10.08 3.62 -4.65
N TRP A 187 -9.13 3.35 -3.75
CA TRP A 187 -8.42 4.42 -3.05
C TRP A 187 -7.57 5.23 -4.06
N PRO A 188 -7.37 6.54 -3.80
CA PRO A 188 -6.37 7.33 -4.52
C PRO A 188 -4.98 6.71 -4.33
N VAL A 189 -4.21 6.59 -5.41
CA VAL A 189 -2.86 6.00 -5.36
C VAL A 189 -1.96 6.87 -4.47
N PRO A 190 -1.21 6.27 -3.50
CA PRO A 190 -0.34 7.03 -2.61
C PRO A 190 0.71 7.84 -3.41
N GLN A 191 0.81 9.14 -3.12
CA GLN A 191 1.89 10.01 -3.58
C GLN A 191 3.03 10.05 -2.56
N PHE A 192 4.11 10.76 -2.88
CA PHE A 192 5.25 10.89 -1.97
C PHE A 192 4.83 11.44 -0.58
N GLY A 193 5.23 10.72 0.47
CA GLY A 193 4.88 11.04 1.86
C GLY A 193 3.45 10.66 2.27
N ALA A 194 2.69 9.99 1.40
CA ALA A 194 1.40 9.44 1.76
C ALA A 194 1.51 8.55 2.99
N HIS A 195 0.47 8.58 3.83
CA HIS A 195 0.46 7.84 5.08
C HIS A 195 -0.94 7.35 5.43
N LEU A 196 -0.97 6.22 6.13
CA LEU A 196 -2.16 5.60 6.71
C LEU A 196 -1.94 5.53 8.21
N GLY A 197 -2.81 6.21 8.96
CA GLY A 197 -2.69 6.32 10.41
C GLY A 197 -3.81 5.59 11.13
N PHE A 198 -3.48 5.11 12.32
CA PHE A 198 -4.41 4.48 13.23
C PHE A 198 -4.26 5.10 14.61
N GLU A 199 -5.35 5.60 15.17
CA GLU A 199 -5.37 6.22 16.49
C GLU A 199 -6.27 5.41 17.41
N VAL A 200 -5.76 5.04 18.59
CA VAL A 200 -6.55 4.39 19.65
C VAL A 200 -6.97 5.44 20.66
N HIS A 201 -8.25 5.47 20.97
CA HIS A 201 -8.87 6.41 21.90
C HIS A 201 -9.73 5.63 22.89
N CYS A 202 -10.07 6.24 24.03
CA CYS A 202 -11.05 5.70 24.97
C CYS A 202 -12.30 6.58 25.01
N SER A 203 -13.48 5.98 24.98
CA SER A 203 -14.74 6.68 25.20
C SER A 203 -14.86 7.16 26.65
N VAL A 204 -15.90 7.97 26.94
CA VAL A 204 -16.21 8.40 28.31
C VAL A 204 -16.47 7.21 29.24
N ASP A 205 -17.02 6.12 28.68
CA ASP A 205 -17.30 4.87 29.39
C ASP A 205 -16.09 3.93 29.48
N GLY A 206 -14.91 4.39 29.04
CA GLY A 206 -13.67 3.60 29.05
C GLY A 206 -13.57 2.55 27.94
N ILE A 207 -14.46 2.58 26.94
CA ILE A 207 -14.44 1.61 25.84
C ILE A 207 -13.41 2.07 24.78
N PRO A 208 -12.40 1.25 24.45
CA PRO A 208 -11.41 1.61 23.45
C PRO A 208 -11.99 1.58 22.04
N PHE A 209 -11.66 2.57 21.23
CA PHE A 209 -12.06 2.67 19.83
C PHE A 209 -10.91 3.16 18.95
N VAL A 210 -10.96 2.79 17.67
CA VAL A 210 -9.95 3.08 16.66
C VAL A 210 -10.52 4.09 15.66
N LYS A 211 -9.72 5.10 15.35
CA LYS A 211 -9.90 5.97 14.18
C LYS A 211 -8.84 5.65 13.15
N VAL A 212 -9.25 5.44 11.91
CA VAL A 212 -8.34 5.21 10.77
C VAL A 212 -8.39 6.43 9.88
N PHE A 213 -7.26 6.87 9.36
CA PHE A 213 -7.21 7.95 8.38
C PHE A 213 -6.19 7.68 7.28
N TYR A 214 -6.49 8.14 6.07
CA TYR A 214 -5.61 7.97 4.92
C TYR A 214 -5.35 9.32 4.25
N HIS A 215 -4.07 9.63 4.04
CA HIS A 215 -3.65 10.84 3.36
C HIS A 215 -2.82 10.48 2.13
N HIS A 216 -3.45 10.53 0.96
CA HIS A 216 -2.84 10.08 -0.29
C HIS A 216 -1.86 11.09 -0.89
N ASP A 217 -2.01 12.39 -0.62
CA ASP A 217 -1.13 13.44 -1.14
C ASP A 217 -0.91 14.55 -0.10
N PRO A 218 0.15 14.46 0.73
CA PRO A 218 0.57 15.49 1.68
C PRO A 218 0.74 16.90 1.11
N GLN A 219 1.07 17.03 -0.18
CA GLN A 219 1.42 18.32 -0.77
C GLN A 219 0.18 19.14 -1.15
N GLN A 220 -0.94 18.47 -1.44
CA GLN A 220 -2.20 19.15 -1.77
C GLN A 220 -2.96 19.66 -0.53
N ALA A 221 -2.65 19.14 0.65
CA ALA A 221 -3.34 19.50 1.89
C ALA A 221 -2.77 20.78 2.54
N ALA A 222 -2.87 21.91 1.86
CA ALA A 222 -2.55 23.22 2.44
C ALA A 222 -3.60 23.71 3.46
N GLY A 223 -4.51 22.85 3.93
CA GLY A 223 -5.55 23.24 4.89
C GLY A 223 -6.55 22.15 5.31
N ASP A 224 -6.59 21.00 4.64
CA ASP A 224 -7.53 19.94 4.98
C ASP A 224 -7.00 18.95 6.02
N ARG A 225 -7.89 18.64 6.96
CA ARG A 225 -7.70 17.68 8.06
C ARG A 225 -7.62 16.27 7.47
N PHE A 226 -6.95 15.37 8.19
CA PHE A 226 -6.88 13.94 7.87
C PHE A 226 -8.23 13.37 7.39
N HIS A 227 -8.24 12.64 6.26
CA HIS A 227 -9.43 11.95 5.78
C HIS A 227 -9.66 10.68 6.62
N TYR A 228 -10.45 10.83 7.68
CA TYR A 228 -10.87 9.70 8.50
C TYR A 228 -11.79 8.78 7.71
N ILE A 229 -11.59 7.48 7.87
CA ILE A 229 -12.33 6.43 7.19
C ILE A 229 -12.76 5.36 8.20
N THR A 230 -13.97 4.85 8.02
CA THR A 230 -14.45 3.64 8.67
C THR A 230 -14.18 2.48 7.72
N PRO A 231 -13.28 1.53 8.04
CA PRO A 231 -13.15 0.32 7.24
C PRO A 231 -14.52 -0.37 7.09
N PRO A 232 -14.81 -1.08 6.00
CA PRO A 232 -16.02 -1.89 5.94
C PRO A 232 -15.95 -3.08 6.90
N PRO A 233 -17.11 -3.58 7.40
CA PRO A 233 -17.15 -4.82 8.17
C PRO A 233 -16.64 -5.99 7.33
N ALA A 234 -15.96 -6.97 7.92
CA ALA A 234 -15.53 -8.15 7.18
C ALA A 234 -16.73 -9.09 6.93
N PRO A 235 -16.85 -9.74 5.75
CA PRO A 235 -15.90 -9.75 4.63
C PRO A 235 -16.13 -8.64 3.58
N GLU A 236 -16.95 -7.63 3.85
CA GLU A 236 -17.31 -6.64 2.83
C GLU A 236 -16.10 -5.87 2.28
N VAL A 237 -16.26 -5.48 1.01
CA VAL A 237 -15.36 -4.60 0.28
C VAL A 237 -16.16 -3.38 -0.18
N GLN A 238 -15.65 -2.18 0.09
CA GLN A 238 -16.34 -0.93 -0.24
C GLN A 238 -15.39 0.08 -0.86
N CYS A 239 -15.88 0.85 -1.83
CA CYS A 239 -15.11 1.90 -2.48
C CYS A 239 -14.78 3.03 -1.50
N PHE A 240 -13.60 3.61 -1.62
CA PHE A 240 -13.04 4.62 -0.72
C PHE A 240 -13.97 5.83 -0.53
N HIS A 241 -14.63 6.29 -1.60
CA HIS A 241 -15.54 7.43 -1.58
C HIS A 241 -16.90 7.13 -0.92
N ALA A 242 -17.21 5.86 -0.65
CA ALA A 242 -18.45 5.43 -0.01
C ALA A 242 -18.27 5.15 1.50
N LEU A 243 -17.04 5.24 2.02
CA LEU A 243 -16.75 4.95 3.41
C LEU A 243 -17.34 6.02 4.35
N GLY A 244 -17.83 5.56 5.50
CA GLY A 244 -18.17 6.45 6.61
C GLY A 244 -16.93 7.01 7.31
N THR A 245 -17.16 7.86 8.31
CA THR A 245 -16.10 8.46 9.13
C THR A 245 -16.26 8.14 10.62
N SER A 246 -17.17 7.22 10.96
CA SER A 246 -17.45 6.80 12.33
C SER A 246 -16.27 5.99 12.90
N PRO A 247 -15.86 6.26 14.16
CA PRO A 247 -14.93 5.37 14.84
C PRO A 247 -15.55 3.98 15.03
N ILE A 248 -14.69 2.98 15.17
CA ILE A 248 -15.09 1.59 15.44
C ILE A 248 -14.44 1.15 16.75
N THR A 249 -15.09 0.28 17.50
CA THR A 249 -14.47 -0.26 18.72
C THR A 249 -13.20 -1.02 18.38
N LEU A 250 -12.24 -1.09 19.33
CA LEU A 250 -11.03 -1.89 19.12
C LEU A 250 -11.37 -3.36 18.85
N GLN A 251 -12.41 -3.89 19.51
CA GLN A 251 -12.92 -5.24 19.27
C GLN A 251 -13.41 -5.42 17.82
N GLU A 252 -14.25 -4.52 17.31
CA GLU A 252 -14.72 -4.59 15.92
C GLU A 252 -13.57 -4.49 14.93
N PHE A 253 -12.55 -3.65 15.22
CA PHE A 253 -11.37 -3.55 14.39
C PHE A 253 -10.58 -4.86 14.35
N GLU A 254 -10.37 -5.49 15.52
CA GLU A 254 -9.71 -6.80 15.63
C GLU A 254 -10.45 -7.88 14.82
N GLU A 255 -11.78 -7.97 14.98
CA GLU A 255 -12.62 -8.93 14.25
C GLU A 255 -12.46 -8.78 12.73
N ARG A 256 -12.38 -7.54 12.23
CA ARG A 256 -12.18 -7.26 10.79
C ARG A 256 -10.84 -7.74 10.26
N ILE A 257 -9.75 -7.55 11.02
CA ILE A 257 -8.42 -8.01 10.65
C ILE A 257 -8.38 -9.55 10.69
N TYR A 258 -8.85 -10.18 11.79
CA TYR A 258 -8.77 -11.63 11.93
C TYR A 258 -9.69 -12.41 10.99
N HIS A 259 -10.89 -11.92 10.71
CA HIS A 259 -11.81 -12.59 9.78
C HIS A 259 -11.15 -12.75 8.40
N ARG A 260 -10.39 -11.76 7.95
CA ARG A 260 -9.72 -11.79 6.65
C ARG A 260 -8.51 -12.72 6.64
N VAL A 261 -7.78 -12.81 7.75
CA VAL A 261 -6.72 -13.83 7.92
C VAL A 261 -7.29 -15.24 7.92
N ARG A 262 -8.38 -15.49 8.68
CA ARG A 262 -8.99 -16.83 8.83
C ARG A 262 -9.73 -17.33 7.60
N GLY A 263 -10.35 -16.43 6.83
CA GLY A 263 -11.05 -16.77 5.59
C GLY A 263 -10.16 -17.45 4.54
N LEU A 264 -8.83 -17.30 4.67
CA LEU A 264 -7.85 -17.98 3.81
C LEU A 264 -7.49 -19.38 4.31
N SER A 265 -7.37 -19.58 5.62
CA SER A 265 -6.98 -20.88 6.18
C SER A 265 -8.04 -21.96 5.95
N THR A 266 -9.33 -21.61 5.92
CA THR A 266 -10.41 -22.57 5.63
C THR A 266 -10.61 -22.83 4.13
N ARG A 267 -10.01 -21.98 3.27
CA ARG A 267 -10.08 -22.11 1.80
C ARG A 267 -8.79 -22.65 1.18
N GLY A 268 -7.75 -22.91 1.97
CA GLY A 268 -6.44 -23.38 1.49
C GLY A 268 -6.48 -24.67 0.67
N ASP A 269 -7.54 -25.48 0.83
CA ASP A 269 -7.72 -26.73 0.07
C ASP A 269 -8.65 -26.58 -1.15
N ALA A 270 -9.27 -25.42 -1.35
CA ALA A 270 -10.09 -25.18 -2.52
C ALA A 270 -9.18 -24.69 -3.67
N PRO A 271 -9.09 -25.42 -4.79
CA PRO A 271 -8.33 -24.95 -5.94
C PRO A 271 -8.83 -23.56 -6.36
N LEU A 272 -7.91 -22.68 -6.75
CA LEU A 272 -8.26 -21.39 -7.36
C LEU A 272 -9.31 -21.65 -8.45
N PRO A 273 -10.40 -20.86 -8.53
CA PRO A 273 -11.41 -21.05 -9.55
C PRO A 273 -10.73 -21.01 -10.92
N THR A 274 -10.63 -22.17 -11.57
CA THR A 274 -10.13 -22.25 -12.93
C THR A 274 -11.12 -21.48 -13.80
N PRO A 275 -10.67 -20.55 -14.65
CA PRO A 275 -11.55 -19.96 -15.65
C PRO A 275 -12.18 -21.11 -16.44
N GLU A 276 -13.51 -21.12 -16.56
CA GLU A 276 -14.19 -22.13 -17.34
C GLU A 276 -13.56 -22.13 -18.74
N PRO A 277 -13.13 -23.29 -19.26
CA PRO A 277 -12.48 -23.33 -20.55
C PRO A 277 -13.51 -22.97 -21.63
N ASP A 278 -13.35 -21.79 -22.22
CA ASP A 278 -13.96 -21.44 -23.49
C ASP A 278 -13.40 -22.40 -24.56
N GLY A 279 -14.04 -23.56 -24.72
CA GLY A 279 -14.17 -24.38 -25.94
C GLY A 279 -12.94 -24.66 -26.82
N GLY A 280 -11.71 -24.35 -26.39
CA GLY A 280 -10.52 -24.35 -27.21
C GLY A 280 -9.43 -25.23 -26.62
N SER A 281 -9.33 -26.45 -27.13
CA SER A 281 -8.29 -27.43 -26.79
C SER A 281 -6.88 -26.80 -26.83
N ARG A 282 -6.31 -26.54 -25.66
CA ARG A 282 -4.87 -26.37 -25.45
C ARG A 282 -4.43 -27.37 -24.39
N SER A 283 -3.36 -28.10 -24.70
CA SER A 283 -2.82 -29.17 -23.88
C SER A 283 -2.50 -28.71 -22.45
N PRO A 284 -2.71 -29.56 -21.43
CA PRO A 284 -2.48 -29.20 -20.04
C PRO A 284 -0.98 -28.97 -19.77
N ILE A 285 -0.67 -27.84 -19.16
CA ILE A 285 0.63 -27.57 -18.52
C ILE A 285 0.69 -28.46 -17.27
N PRO A 286 1.79 -29.20 -17.02
CA PRO A 286 1.89 -30.03 -15.83
C PRO A 286 1.94 -29.16 -14.56
N VAL A 287 0.88 -29.24 -13.76
CA VAL A 287 0.82 -28.65 -12.42
C VAL A 287 1.57 -29.57 -11.47
N LYS A 288 2.73 -29.13 -10.96
CA LYS A 288 3.40 -29.78 -9.82
C LYS A 288 2.57 -29.55 -8.56
N ARG A 289 2.40 -30.58 -7.73
CA ARG A 289 1.69 -30.51 -6.45
C ARG A 289 2.48 -29.65 -5.45
N LEU A 290 1.76 -28.81 -4.70
CA LEU A 290 2.29 -27.82 -3.76
C LEU A 290 2.85 -28.41 -2.44
N GLU A 291 2.79 -29.73 -2.26
CA GLU A 291 3.04 -30.38 -0.97
C GLU A 291 4.52 -30.75 -0.73
N ASP A 292 5.39 -30.61 -1.75
CA ASP A 292 6.77 -31.11 -1.69
C ASP A 292 7.83 -30.06 -1.25
N GLU A 293 7.46 -28.80 -0.98
CA GLU A 293 8.44 -27.71 -0.68
C GLU A 293 8.17 -26.87 0.58
N TYR A 294 7.23 -27.27 1.44
CA TYR A 294 7.02 -26.57 2.72
C TYR A 294 7.86 -27.20 3.84
N THR A 295 9.08 -26.70 4.02
CA THR A 295 9.78 -26.73 5.31
C THR A 295 9.97 -25.29 5.77
N ASP A 296 9.73 -25.04 7.05
CA ASP A 296 9.65 -23.72 7.73
C ASP A 296 10.96 -22.90 7.75
N GLU A 297 11.89 -23.14 6.83
CA GLU A 297 13.14 -22.40 6.68
C GLU A 297 13.17 -21.71 5.31
N ALA A 298 12.39 -20.65 5.15
CA ALA A 298 12.66 -19.67 4.09
C ALA A 298 13.95 -18.92 4.44
N VAL A 299 15.09 -19.52 4.07
CA VAL A 299 16.40 -18.88 4.08
C VAL A 299 16.30 -17.64 3.18
N CYS A 300 16.39 -16.46 3.80
CA CYS A 300 16.59 -15.21 3.07
C CYS A 300 17.90 -15.32 2.28
N GLY A 301 17.80 -15.56 0.97
CA GLY A 301 18.95 -15.53 0.08
C GLY A 301 19.57 -14.12 0.08
N GLU A 302 20.84 -14.04 0.48
CA GLU A 302 21.64 -12.81 0.39
C GLU A 302 21.87 -12.46 -1.09
N GLY A 303 21.04 -11.57 -1.63
CA GLY A 303 21.36 -10.81 -2.83
C GLY A 303 22.19 -9.57 -2.46
N PRO A 304 23.10 -9.09 -3.33
CA PRO A 304 23.93 -7.93 -3.02
C PRO A 304 23.07 -6.66 -2.92
N THR A 305 22.86 -6.19 -1.70
CA THR A 305 22.17 -4.93 -1.40
C THR A 305 23.11 -3.75 -1.65
N THR A 306 22.89 -3.00 -2.73
CA THR A 306 23.43 -1.63 -2.84
C THR A 306 22.54 -0.70 -2.03
N ALA A 307 22.81 -0.62 -0.72
CA ALA A 307 22.18 0.35 0.15
C ALA A 307 22.77 1.73 -0.11
N SER A 308 22.08 2.55 -0.90
CA SER A 308 22.32 4.00 -0.97
C SER A 308 21.86 4.61 0.35
N GLY A 309 22.80 4.77 1.28
CA GLY A 309 22.56 5.40 2.58
C GLY A 309 22.12 6.86 2.42
N TRP A 310 20.94 7.17 2.97
CA TRP A 310 20.49 8.54 3.15
C TRP A 310 21.24 9.16 4.32
N LEU A 311 22.35 9.85 4.04
CA LEU A 311 22.98 10.76 4.99
C LEU A 311 22.19 12.07 4.97
N ALA A 312 21.50 12.34 6.09
CA ALA A 312 20.86 13.61 6.37
C ALA A 312 21.91 14.74 6.25
N GLY A 313 21.70 15.64 5.28
CA GLY A 313 22.53 16.81 5.08
C GLY A 313 22.48 17.72 6.29
N GLN A 314 23.64 17.93 6.92
CA GLN A 314 23.84 19.00 7.89
C GLN A 314 23.67 20.35 7.18
N GLY A 315 22.59 21.06 7.52
CA GLY A 315 22.41 22.47 7.16
C GLY A 315 23.44 23.33 7.89
N GLY A 316 24.54 23.64 7.22
CA GLY A 316 25.48 24.65 7.66
C GLY A 316 24.94 26.06 7.38
N THR A 317 24.46 26.74 8.41
CA THR A 317 24.29 28.20 8.41
C THR A 317 25.65 28.87 8.24
N GLN A 318 25.94 29.45 7.07
CA GLN A 318 27.02 30.42 6.93
C GLN A 318 26.53 31.79 7.43
N ALA A 319 27.01 32.15 8.62
CA ALA A 319 26.98 33.51 9.11
C ALA A 319 28.35 34.16 8.89
N GLY A 320 28.35 35.28 8.16
CA GLY A 320 29.28 36.40 8.32
C GLY A 320 30.69 36.28 7.76
N ALA A 321 31.08 37.23 6.91
CA ALA A 321 31.91 38.36 7.34
C ALA A 321 32.35 39.18 6.11
N GLY A 322 32.27 40.50 6.23
CA GLY A 322 32.70 41.42 5.20
C GLY A 322 34.19 41.76 5.22
N SER A 323 34.57 42.41 4.12
CA SER A 323 35.59 43.45 3.94
C SER A 323 37.07 43.06 3.90
N PRO A 324 37.93 43.89 3.26
CA PRO A 324 37.64 45.14 2.53
C PRO A 324 37.55 44.97 1.00
#